data_AF-A0AAP9XY65-F1
#
_entry.id   AF-A0AAP9XY65-F1
#
_cell.length_a   1.000
_cell.length_b   1.000
_cell.length_c   1.000
_cell.angle_alpha   90.00
_cell.angle_beta   90.00
_cell.angle_gamma   90.00
#
_symmetry.space_group_name_H-M   'P 1'
#
loop_
_entity.id
_entity.type
_entity.pdbx_description
1 polymer ?
#
loop_
_entity_poly.entity_id
_entity_poly.type
_entity_poly.pdbx_seq_one_letter_code
_entity_poly.pdbx_strand_id
1 'polypeptide(L)' 'MLQQLREALAETPGRAWSLAKLGKRSQVPMSTLRRTLTQLDAAGLTATELGEDGSGHAVLTQEGVALCEVLFGAND' A
#
# COMPACT_ATOMS: atom_id res chain seq x y z
N MET A 1 -1.16 5.56 4.65
CA MET A 1 -0.74 4.59 3.62
C MET A 1 -1.24 3.19 3.93
N LEU A 2 -0.89 2.60 5.09
CA LEU A 2 -1.31 1.24 5.48
C LEU A 2 -2.83 1.01 5.41
N GLN A 3 -3.64 1.93 5.95
CA GLN A 3 -5.11 1.84 5.84
C GLN A 3 -5.60 1.78 4.38
N GLN A 4 -5.01 2.59 3.50
CA GLN A 4 -5.39 2.63 2.08
C GLN A 4 -4.98 1.35 1.33
N LEU A 5 -3.87 0.73 1.74
CA LEU A 5 -3.44 -0.57 1.21
C LEU A 5 -4.32 -1.72 1.71
N ARG A 6 -4.81 -1.64 2.97
CA ARG A 6 -5.81 -2.58 3.52
C ARG A 6 -7.13 -2.46 2.77
N GLU A 7 -7.60 -1.24 2.52
CA GLU A 7 -8.79 -0.99 1.68
C GLU A 7 -8.62 -1.54 0.26
N ALA A 8 -7.44 -1.34 -0.34
CA ALA A 8 -7.13 -1.89 -1.65
C ALA A 8 -7.24 -3.43 -1.69
N LEU A 9 -6.72 -4.10 -0.65
CA LEU A 9 -6.80 -5.54 -0.49
C LEU A 9 -8.24 -6.03 -0.29
N ALA A 10 -9.05 -5.30 0.49
CA ALA A 10 -10.44 -5.63 0.76
C ALA A 10 -11.38 -5.38 -0.44
N GLU A 11 -11.17 -4.30 -1.20
CA GLU A 11 -11.99 -3.92 -2.36
C GLU A 11 -11.79 -4.89 -3.53
N THR A 12 -10.58 -5.42 -3.72
CA THR A 12 -10.30 -6.39 -4.79
C THR A 12 -9.22 -7.37 -4.34
N PRO A 13 -9.58 -8.48 -3.67
CA PRO A 13 -8.61 -9.51 -3.30
C PRO A 13 -7.97 -10.06 -4.58
N GLY A 14 -6.70 -9.70 -4.81
CA GLY A 14 -5.92 -10.10 -6.00
C GLY A 14 -5.66 -9.00 -7.03
N ARG A 15 -6.18 -7.77 -6.87
CA ARG A 15 -5.81 -6.64 -7.74
C ARG A 15 -5.25 -5.48 -6.95
N ALA A 16 -3.93 -5.38 -6.94
CA ALA A 16 -3.21 -4.25 -6.40
C ALA A 16 -3.71 -2.93 -6.99
N TRP A 17 -3.89 -1.91 -6.16
CA TRP A 17 -4.15 -0.56 -6.67
C TRP A 17 -2.87 0.00 -7.29
N SER A 18 -3.02 0.66 -8.44
CA SER A 18 -1.92 1.41 -9.04
C SER A 18 -1.47 2.55 -8.11
N LEU A 19 -0.20 2.93 -8.16
CA LEU A 19 0.35 4.02 -7.36
C LEU A 19 -0.40 5.34 -7.55
N ALA A 20 -0.90 5.60 -8.76
CA ALA A 20 -1.73 6.76 -9.05
C ALA A 20 -3.07 6.72 -8.29
N LYS A 21 -3.70 5.54 -8.16
CA LYS A 21 -4.94 5.37 -7.39
C LYS A 21 -4.65 5.53 -5.89
N LEU A 22 -3.56 4.93 -5.39
CA LEU A 22 -3.12 5.10 -4.00
C LEU A 22 -2.82 6.55 -3.67
N GLY A 23 -2.12 7.29 -4.54
CA GLY A 23 -1.80 8.70 -4.34
C GLY A 23 -3.04 9.59 -4.29
N LYS A 24 -3.99 9.35 -5.20
CA LYS A 24 -5.28 10.06 -5.19
C LYS A 24 -6.08 9.79 -3.92
N ARG A 25 -6.18 8.54 -3.47
CA ARG A 25 -6.94 8.14 -2.28
C ARG A 25 -6.32 8.63 -0.98
N SER A 26 -4.99 8.57 -0.88
CA SER A 26 -4.25 9.04 0.29
C SER A 26 -4.05 10.56 0.34
N GLN A 27 -4.40 11.29 -0.72
CA GLN A 27 -4.25 12.74 -0.85
C GLN A 27 -2.80 13.24 -0.61
N VAL A 28 -1.80 12.42 -0.89
CA VAL A 28 -0.39 12.80 -0.75
C VAL A 28 0.30 12.99 -2.10
N PRO A 29 1.34 13.84 -2.18
CA PRO A 29 2.17 13.94 -3.37
C PRO A 29 2.83 12.60 -3.72
N MET A 30 3.01 12.35 -5.02
CA MET A 30 3.55 11.06 -5.50
C MET A 30 4.99 10.79 -5.04
N SER A 31 5.79 11.83 -4.77
CA SER A 31 7.10 11.72 -4.14
C SER A 31 7.03 11.22 -2.70
N THR A 32 6.10 11.77 -1.90
CA THR A 32 5.83 11.32 -0.53
C THR A 32 5.33 9.88 -0.52
N LEU A 33 4.40 9.55 -1.41
CA LEU A 33 3.88 8.20 -1.57
C LEU A 33 5.01 7.20 -1.84
N ARG A 34 5.86 7.48 -2.83
CA ARG A 34 7.00 6.61 -3.18
C ARG A 34 7.96 6.46 -2.01
N ARG A 35 8.33 7.55 -1.34
CA ARG A 35 9.22 7.50 -0.17
C ARG A 35 8.64 6.63 0.95
N THR A 36 7.35 6.77 1.25
CA THR A 36 6.68 5.94 2.26
C THR A 36 6.61 4.48 1.83
N LEU A 37 6.30 4.18 0.58
CA LEU A 37 6.31 2.81 0.06
C LEU A 37 7.70 2.18 0.13
N THR A 38 8.76 2.90 -0.23
CA THR A 38 10.14 2.41 -0.07
C THR A 38 10.48 2.08 1.38
N GLN A 39 10.02 2.88 2.35
CA GLN A 39 10.22 2.59 3.77
C GLN A 39 9.45 1.36 4.24
N LEU A 40 8.22 1.17 3.74
CA LEU A 40 7.38 0.02 4.07
C LEU A 40 7.91 -1.26 3.40
N ASP A 41 8.42 -1.17 2.17
CA ASP A 41 9.09 -2.27 1.47
C ASP A 41 10.36 -2.68 2.22
N ALA A 42 11.18 -1.72 2.67
CA ALA A 42 12.37 -2.00 3.49
C ALA A 42 12.03 -2.65 4.83
N ALA A 43 10.83 -2.42 5.37
CA ALA A 43 10.31 -3.05 6.56
C ALA A 43 9.61 -4.40 6.29
N GLY A 44 9.55 -4.86 5.03
CA GLY A 44 8.88 -6.10 4.64
C GLY A 44 7.35 -6.04 4.71
N LEU A 45 6.76 -4.84 4.85
CA LEU A 45 5.31 -4.66 5.04
C LEU A 45 4.57 -4.53 3.72
N THR A 46 5.23 -4.02 2.69
CA THR A 46 4.67 -3.89 1.35
C THR A 46 5.60 -4.50 0.32
N ALA A 47 5.03 -4.84 -0.83
CA ALA A 47 5.78 -5.12 -2.04
C ALA A 47 5.30 -4.12 -3.11
N THR A 48 6.22 -3.29 -3.59
CA THR A 48 5.95 -2.32 -4.65
C THR A 48 6.61 -2.76 -5.94
N GLU A 49 5.82 -2.89 -7.00
CA GLU A 49 6.31 -3.12 -8.36
C GLU A 49 6.19 -1.82 -9.17
N LEU A 50 7.32 -1.37 -9.70
CA LEU A 50 7.42 -0.18 -10.56
C LEU A 50 7.75 -0.61 -11.99
N GLY A 51 6.96 -0.13 -12.94
CA GLY A 51 7.25 -0.21 -14.36
C GLY A 51 8.27 0.86 -14.79
N GLU A 52 8.88 0.64 -15.96
CA GLU A 52 9.91 1.50 -16.55
C GLU A 52 9.39 2.93 -16.86
N ASP A 53 8.08 3.08 -17.03
CA ASP A 53 7.38 4.34 -17.25
C ASP A 53 7.02 5.09 -15.94
N GLY A 54 7.44 4.56 -14.79
CA GLY A 54 7.12 5.11 -13.48
C GLY A 54 5.68 4.84 -13.03
N SER A 55 4.93 4.06 -13.80
CA SER A 55 3.71 3.41 -13.34
C SER A 55 4.06 2.28 -12.37
N GLY A 56 3.08 1.76 -11.65
CA GLY A 56 3.34 0.70 -10.70
C GLY A 56 2.15 0.43 -9.79
N HIS A 57 2.32 -0.53 -8.91
CA HIS A 57 1.33 -0.90 -7.92
C HIS A 57 2.02 -1.35 -6.63
N ALA A 58 1.31 -1.26 -5.51
CA ALA A 58 1.80 -1.72 -4.23
C ALA A 58 0.76 -2.62 -3.56
N VAL A 59 1.23 -3.69 -2.94
CA VAL A 59 0.42 -4.64 -2.17
C VAL A 59 0.97 -4.78 -0.75
N LEU A 60 0.09 -5.14 0.18
CA LEU A 60 0.53 -5.60 1.51
C LEU A 60 1.14 -6.99 1.38
N THR A 61 2.24 -7.22 2.07
CA THR A 61 2.73 -8.57 2.35
C THR A 61 1.88 -9.21 3.44
N GLN A 62 2.09 -10.50 3.72
CA GLN A 62 1.44 -11.17 4.84
C GLN A 62 1.72 -10.45 6.18
N GLU A 63 2.95 -9.97 6.39
CA GLU A 63 3.34 -9.19 7.56
C GLU A 63 2.63 -7.83 7.59
N GLY A 64 2.51 -7.15 6.46
CA GLY A 64 1.76 -5.91 6.34
C GLY A 64 0.28 -6.07 6.65
N VAL A 65 -0.33 -7.17 6.24
CA VAL A 65 -1.72 -7.52 6.57
C VAL A 65 -1.86 -7.76 8.07
N ALA A 66 -1.01 -8.59 8.67
CA ALA A 66 -1.04 -8.88 10.10
C ALA A 66 -0.88 -7.60 10.94
N LEU A 67 0.04 -6.70 10.55
CA LEU A 67 0.19 -5.41 11.19
C LEU A 67 -1.07 -4.54 11.04
N CYS A 68 -1.68 -4.53 9.85
CA CYS A 68 -2.93 -3.80 9.64
C CYS A 68 -4.08 -4.34 10.51
N GLU A 69 -4.16 -5.64 10.73
CA GLU A 69 -5.13 -6.24 11.64
C GLU A 69 -4.87 -5.86 13.11
N VAL A 70 -3.61 -5.77 13.53
CA VAL A 70 -3.28 -5.27 14.88
C VAL A 70 -3.61 -3.77 15.02
N LEU A 71 -3.28 -2.96 14.02
CA LEU A 71 -3.46 -1.50 14.07
C LEU A 71 -4.90 -1.05 13.85
N PHE A 72 -5.66 -1.75 13.00
CA PHE A 72 -6.99 -1.35 12.54
C PHE A 72 -8.08 -2.40 12.79
N GLY A 73 -7.73 -3.63 13.19
CA GLY A 73 -8.68 -4.70 13.51
C GLY A 73 -9.09 -4.73 14.98
N ALA A 74 -8.37 -4.05 15.88
CA ALA A 74 -8.72 -3.96 17.30
C ALA A 74 -9.92 -3.03 17.63
N ASN A 75 -10.74 -2.67 16.65
CA ASN A 75 -11.89 -1.78 16.84
C ASN A 75 -13.12 -2.19 16.01
N ASP A 76 -13.41 -3.49 15.98
CA ASP A 76 -14.76 -4.05 15.73
C ASP A 76 -15.34 -4.59 17.04
#